data_AF-A0A8T2C5C4-F1
#
_entry.id   AF-A0A8T2C5C4-F1
#
_cell.length_a   1.000
_cell.length_b   1.000
_cell.length_c   1.000
_cell.angle_alpha   90.00
_cell.angle_beta   90.00
_cell.angle_gamma   90.00
#
_symmetry.space_group_name_H-M   'P 1'
#
loop_
_entity.id
_entity.type
_entity.pdbx_description
1 polymer ?
#
loop_
_entity_poly.entity_id
_entity_poly.type
_entity_poly.pdbx_seq_one_letter_code
_entity_poly.pdbx_strand_id
1 'polypeptide(L)'
;MFNVDKPNQTEPNQVIVQLFHLIKWSSLSRRRTESSGEEQHTQGSTMATLRFTLLLLVVVIGIFSSFSQVQVQATSEINLRIEPFSSSFVTDLATLQTQIGYKFNNTNLLRRAMTHASFSQENNKALSIFGTHIIETSVSLQFLAKDIDMSSKALSRLIAQVSNVESSCALDGDRLGLGKIIRVSTKTDASNSAILCAGFRAIFGAIAIDAGMVDKAIKVFWKVHGGDRAGRLVSML
;
A
#
# COMPACT_ATOMS: atom_id res chain seq x y z
N MET A 1 -6.29 -12.32 -39.45
CA MET A 1 -7.67 -11.99 -39.05
C MET A 1 -7.81 -12.40 -37.59
N PHE A 2 -7.42 -11.53 -36.66
CA PHE A 2 -7.47 -11.83 -35.22
C PHE A 2 -8.77 -11.26 -34.66
N ASN A 3 -9.56 -12.15 -34.06
CA ASN A 3 -10.86 -11.89 -33.46
C ASN A 3 -10.66 -11.03 -32.19
N VAL A 4 -11.41 -9.93 -32.09
CA VAL A 4 -11.38 -9.01 -30.95
C VAL A 4 -12.52 -9.41 -30.01
N ASP A 5 -12.19 -10.05 -28.89
CA ASP A 5 -13.17 -10.30 -27.82
C ASP A 5 -13.46 -8.99 -27.07
N LYS A 6 -14.76 -8.65 -26.99
CA LYS A 6 -15.31 -7.53 -26.21
C LYS A 6 -15.14 -7.77 -24.71
N PRO A 7 -14.88 -6.74 -23.90
CA PRO A 7 -15.01 -6.86 -22.45
C PRO A 7 -16.48 -6.90 -22.03
N ASN A 8 -16.80 -7.93 -21.25
CA ASN A 8 -18.08 -8.17 -20.59
C ASN A 8 -18.36 -7.04 -19.58
N GLN A 9 -19.45 -6.28 -19.78
CA GLN A 9 -19.91 -5.26 -18.85
C GLN A 9 -20.42 -5.95 -17.58
N THR A 10 -19.77 -5.68 -16.45
CA THR A 10 -20.23 -6.14 -15.14
C THR A 10 -21.37 -5.23 -14.68
N GLU A 11 -22.59 -5.77 -14.58
CA GLU A 11 -23.74 -5.04 -14.03
C GLU A 11 -23.48 -4.59 -12.58
N PRO A 12 -23.92 -3.39 -12.19
CA PRO A 12 -23.78 -2.92 -10.82
C PRO A 12 -24.66 -3.73 -9.86
N ASN A 13 -24.06 -4.19 -8.76
CA ASN A 13 -24.71 -4.87 -7.64
C ASN A 13 -26.06 -4.21 -7.27
N GLN A 14 -27.15 -4.95 -7.39
CA GLN A 14 -28.53 -4.57 -7.02
C GLN A 14 -28.63 -3.95 -5.60
N VAL A 15 -27.73 -4.33 -4.69
CA VAL A 15 -27.65 -3.80 -3.32
C VAL A 15 -27.24 -2.31 -3.29
N ILE A 16 -26.35 -1.88 -4.19
CA ILE A 16 -25.87 -0.49 -4.23
C ILE A 16 -26.98 0.43 -4.76
N VAL A 17 -27.74 -0.02 -5.77
CA VAL A 17 -28.87 0.74 -6.32
C VAL A 17 -29.98 0.94 -5.28
N GLN A 18 -30.26 -0.08 -4.45
CA GLN A 18 -31.23 0.05 -3.36
C GLN A 18 -30.77 0.99 -2.23
N LEU A 19 -29.46 1.01 -1.90
CA LEU A 19 -28.93 1.95 -0.91
C LEU A 19 -29.05 3.41 -1.37
N PHE A 20 -28.80 3.70 -2.65
CA PHE A 20 -28.94 5.06 -3.19
C PHE A 20 -30.41 5.53 -3.19
N HIS A 21 -31.38 4.63 -3.41
CA HIS A 21 -32.81 4.97 -3.34
C HIS A 21 -33.28 5.28 -1.90
N LEU A 22 -32.79 4.54 -0.90
CA LEU A 22 -33.14 4.76 0.51
C LEU A 22 -32.58 6.09 1.04
N ILE A 23 -31.34 6.43 0.68
CA ILE A 23 -30.72 7.70 1.10
C ILE A 23 -31.45 8.89 0.47
N LYS A 24 -31.82 8.81 -0.82
CA LYS A 24 -32.54 9.89 -1.51
C LYS A 24 -33.94 10.12 -0.95
N TRP A 25 -34.65 9.05 -0.56
CA TRP A 25 -35.97 9.14 0.06
C TRP A 25 -35.92 9.78 1.46
N SER A 26 -34.90 9.45 2.26
CA SER A 26 -34.71 10.05 3.61
C SER A 26 -34.46 11.56 3.60
N SER A 27 -33.81 12.09 2.55
CA SER A 27 -33.55 13.54 2.43
C SER A 27 -34.76 14.33 1.91
N LEU A 28 -35.65 13.69 1.15
CA LEU A 28 -36.86 14.31 0.60
C LEU A 28 -38.00 14.33 1.62
N SER A 29 -38.08 13.35 2.52
CA SER A 29 -39.05 13.36 3.62
C SER A 29 -38.68 14.37 4.72
N ARG A 30 -37.40 14.64 4.93
CA ARG A 30 -36.93 15.66 5.89
C ARG A 30 -37.19 17.11 5.42
N ARG A 31 -37.28 17.35 4.10
CA ARG A 31 -37.51 18.70 3.54
C ARG A 31 -38.99 19.10 3.44
N ARG A 32 -39.92 18.18 3.74
CA ARG A 32 -41.37 18.44 3.69
C ARG A 32 -41.99 18.71 5.07
N THR A 33 -41.26 18.51 6.16
CA THR A 33 -41.78 18.68 7.54
C THR A 33 -41.45 20.03 8.19
N GLU A 34 -40.81 20.96 7.48
CA GLU A 34 -40.44 22.30 8.02
C GLU A 34 -41.34 23.45 7.51
N SER A 35 -42.42 23.17 6.80
CA SER A 35 -43.37 24.20 6.36
C SER A 35 -44.82 23.75 6.58
N SER A 36 -45.31 23.96 7.79
CA SER A 36 -46.67 24.42 8.13
C SER A 36 -46.97 23.96 9.55
N GLY A 37 -47.04 24.90 10.49
CA GLY A 37 -47.70 24.65 11.76
C GLY A 37 -49.20 24.54 11.54
N GLU A 38 -49.86 23.63 12.25
CA GLU A 38 -51.00 23.95 13.12
C GLU A 38 -51.33 22.73 13.99
N GLU A 39 -51.71 23.03 15.22
CA GLU A 39 -52.00 22.08 16.29
C GLU A 39 -53.20 21.17 15.98
N GLN A 40 -53.17 19.98 16.60
CA GLN A 40 -54.26 19.27 17.28
C GLN A 40 -54.27 17.76 16.98
N HIS A 41 -54.61 16.98 18.02
CA HIS A 41 -54.74 15.52 18.10
C HIS A 41 -53.48 14.68 18.46
N THR A 42 -52.83 15.02 19.57
CA THR A 42 -51.88 14.16 20.30
C THR A 42 -52.57 13.35 21.41
N GLN A 43 -52.96 12.10 21.13
CA GLN A 43 -52.96 11.06 22.20
C GLN A 43 -52.98 9.59 21.74
N GLY A 44 -53.20 9.30 20.45
CA GLY A 44 -53.22 7.91 19.94
C GLY A 44 -51.90 7.40 19.34
N SER A 45 -51.05 8.29 18.83
CA SER A 45 -49.89 7.90 18.01
C SER A 45 -48.61 7.63 18.81
N THR A 46 -48.46 8.16 20.03
CA THR A 46 -47.21 8.05 20.79
C THR A 46 -46.94 6.64 21.31
N MET A 47 -47.99 5.90 21.71
CA MET A 47 -47.83 4.52 22.19
C MET A 47 -47.47 3.53 21.07
N ALA A 48 -47.96 3.74 19.84
CA ALA A 48 -47.67 2.87 18.71
C ALA A 48 -46.23 3.05 18.20
N THR A 49 -45.74 4.29 18.15
CA THR A 49 -44.36 4.59 17.73
C THR A 49 -43.32 4.11 18.74
N LEU A 50 -43.64 4.16 20.05
CA LEU A 50 -42.78 3.63 21.11
C LEU A 50 -42.69 2.10 21.06
N ARG A 51 -43.80 1.41 20.76
CA ARG A 51 -43.85 -0.05 20.59
C ARG A 51 -43.04 -0.52 19.38
N PHE A 52 -43.13 0.20 18.25
CA PHE A 52 -42.36 -0.11 17.04
C PHE A 52 -40.85 0.15 17.19
N THR A 53 -40.47 1.22 17.89
CA THR A 53 -39.05 1.52 18.15
C THR A 53 -38.42 0.54 19.13
N LEU A 54 -39.15 0.10 20.16
CA LEU A 54 -38.67 -0.96 21.06
C LEU A 54 -38.51 -2.31 20.33
N LEU A 55 -39.46 -2.67 19.47
CA LEU A 55 -39.41 -3.91 18.68
C LEU A 55 -38.19 -3.95 17.73
N LEU A 56 -37.86 -2.84 17.09
CA LEU A 56 -36.65 -2.74 16.25
C LEU A 56 -35.36 -2.89 17.06
N LEU A 57 -35.32 -2.37 18.29
CA LEU A 57 -34.14 -2.42 19.13
C LEU A 57 -33.88 -3.84 19.69
N VAL A 58 -34.95 -4.58 20.01
CA VAL A 58 -34.86 -6.01 20.42
C VAL A 58 -34.41 -6.91 19.27
N VAL A 59 -34.84 -6.64 18.04
CA VAL A 59 -34.41 -7.40 16.85
C VAL A 59 -32.91 -7.17 16.56
N VAL A 60 -32.43 -5.93 16.69
CA VAL A 60 -30.99 -5.62 16.48
C VAL A 60 -30.10 -6.26 17.55
N ILE A 61 -30.53 -6.27 18.82
CA ILE A 61 -29.79 -6.95 19.90
C ILE A 61 -29.83 -8.48 19.71
N GLY A 62 -30.98 -9.04 19.33
CA GLY A 62 -31.15 -10.49 19.08
C GLY A 62 -30.29 -11.03 17.94
N ILE A 63 -30.10 -10.23 16.88
CA ILE A 63 -29.18 -10.57 15.77
C ILE A 63 -27.72 -10.51 16.25
N PHE A 64 -27.35 -9.54 17.09
CA PHE A 64 -25.99 -9.41 17.66
C PHE A 64 -25.63 -10.55 18.63
N SER A 65 -26.58 -11.00 19.45
CA SER A 65 -26.37 -12.12 20.40
C SER A 65 -26.32 -13.47 19.70
N SER A 66 -26.95 -13.62 18.53
CA SER A 66 -26.88 -14.85 17.71
C SER A 66 -25.56 -14.96 16.95
N PHE A 67 -24.91 -13.84 16.64
CA PHE A 67 -23.61 -13.83 15.95
C PHE A 67 -22.43 -14.16 16.89
N SER A 68 -22.63 -14.05 18.20
CA SER A 68 -21.59 -14.30 19.21
C SER A 68 -21.53 -15.75 19.71
N GLN A 69 -22.40 -16.63 19.20
CA GLN A 69 -22.54 -18.04 19.66
C GLN A 69 -22.01 -19.08 18.66
N VAL A 70 -21.33 -18.69 17.60
CA VAL A 70 -20.51 -19.64 16.81
C VAL A 70 -19.18 -19.87 17.53
N GLN A 71 -19.24 -20.58 18.66
CA GLN A 71 -18.08 -21.19 19.32
C GLN A 71 -17.53 -22.30 18.41
N VAL A 72 -16.25 -22.28 18.07
CA VAL A 72 -15.18 -22.96 18.81
C VAL A 72 -15.56 -24.42 19.12
N GLN A 73 -15.26 -25.31 18.16
CA GLN A 73 -15.09 -26.75 18.40
C GLN A 73 -13.77 -27.14 17.73
N ALA A 74 -12.79 -27.50 18.56
CA ALA A 74 -11.50 -28.02 18.16
C ALA A 74 -11.63 -29.37 17.43
N THR A 75 -10.82 -29.61 16.40
CA THR A 75 -9.76 -30.64 16.35
C THR A 75 -9.33 -30.87 14.90
N SER A 76 -8.07 -30.57 14.60
CA SER A 76 -7.12 -31.56 14.08
C SER A 76 -5.77 -30.86 13.96
N GLU A 77 -4.75 -31.51 14.51
CA GLU A 77 -3.37 -31.07 14.39
C GLU A 77 -2.98 -30.92 12.92
N ILE A 78 -2.98 -29.69 12.43
CA ILE A 78 -2.06 -29.33 11.38
C ILE A 78 -0.82 -28.85 12.13
N ASN A 79 0.08 -29.80 12.39
CA ASN A 79 1.49 -29.54 12.63
C ASN A 79 2.08 -28.90 11.35
N LEU A 80 1.64 -27.67 11.04
CA LEU A 80 2.42 -26.77 10.23
C LEU A 80 3.62 -26.47 11.11
N ARG A 81 4.74 -27.11 10.78
CA ARG A 81 6.05 -26.61 11.15
C ARG A 81 6.07 -25.14 10.77
N ILE A 82 5.76 -24.27 11.72
CA ILE A 82 6.34 -22.94 11.75
C ILE A 82 7.80 -23.25 12.08
N GLU A 83 8.56 -23.62 11.03
CA GLU A 83 9.98 -23.36 11.01
C GLU A 83 10.08 -21.92 11.49
N PRO A 84 10.70 -21.64 12.65
CA PRO A 84 10.80 -20.28 13.12
C PRO A 84 11.45 -19.52 11.98
N PHE A 85 10.69 -18.62 11.34
CA PHE A 85 11.25 -17.69 10.37
C PHE A 85 12.53 -17.18 11.00
N SER A 86 13.68 -17.51 10.38
CA SER A 86 14.96 -17.49 11.08
C SER A 86 15.07 -16.19 11.85
N SER A 87 15.30 -16.29 13.16
CA SER A 87 15.36 -15.12 14.06
C SER A 87 16.30 -14.02 13.51
N SER A 88 17.30 -14.43 12.71
CA SER A 88 18.15 -13.56 11.90
C SER A 88 17.37 -12.67 10.94
N PHE A 89 16.53 -13.22 10.05
CA PHE A 89 15.89 -12.43 8.99
C PHE A 89 15.00 -11.32 9.54
N VAL A 90 14.24 -11.58 10.61
CA VAL A 90 13.44 -10.55 11.28
C VAL A 90 14.32 -9.45 11.88
N THR A 91 15.46 -9.82 12.46
CA THR A 91 16.45 -8.89 13.04
C THR A 91 17.13 -8.06 11.94
N ASP A 92 17.45 -8.67 10.81
CA ASP A 92 18.04 -8.01 9.64
C ASP A 92 17.05 -6.99 9.06
N LEU A 93 15.76 -7.32 8.97
CA LEU A 93 14.72 -6.37 8.56
C LEU A 93 14.56 -5.22 9.56
N ALA A 94 14.67 -5.46 10.86
CA ALA A 94 14.64 -4.40 11.88
C ALA A 94 15.86 -3.46 11.75
N THR A 95 17.03 -4.02 11.48
CA THR A 95 18.26 -3.26 11.23
C THR A 95 18.12 -2.41 9.97
N LEU A 96 17.60 -2.98 8.89
CA LEU A 96 17.37 -2.27 7.63
C LEU A 96 16.42 -1.09 7.80
N GLN A 97 15.32 -1.24 8.55
CA GLN A 97 14.41 -0.13 8.88
C GLN A 97 15.12 1.03 9.59
N THR A 98 16.05 0.70 10.49
CA THR A 98 16.87 1.69 11.20
C THR A 98 17.81 2.41 10.25
N GLN A 99 18.50 1.67 9.37
CA GLN A 99 19.43 2.23 8.38
C GLN A 99 18.73 3.17 7.38
N ILE A 100 17.57 2.78 6.85
CA ILE A 100 16.80 3.63 5.92
C ILE A 100 16.06 4.76 6.67
N GLY A 101 15.93 4.66 7.99
CA GLY A 101 15.19 5.62 8.82
C GLY A 101 13.70 5.66 8.53
N TYR A 102 13.11 4.50 8.22
CA TYR A 102 11.68 4.33 7.99
C TYR A 102 11.19 3.08 8.73
N LYS A 103 10.19 3.25 9.60
CA LYS A 103 9.52 2.16 10.32
C LYS A 103 8.24 1.81 9.57
N PHE A 104 8.15 0.58 9.07
CA PHE A 104 6.97 0.09 8.36
C PHE A 104 5.81 -0.13 9.32
N ASN A 105 4.61 0.28 8.91
CA ASN A 105 3.37 -0.09 9.57
C ASN A 105 3.04 -1.56 9.29
N ASN A 106 3.21 -1.98 8.03
CA ASN A 106 3.08 -3.36 7.59
C ASN A 106 4.45 -3.92 7.15
N THR A 107 5.13 -4.60 8.08
CA THR A 107 6.46 -5.20 7.84
C THR A 107 6.46 -6.28 6.74
N ASN A 108 5.29 -6.82 6.35
CA ASN A 108 5.20 -7.74 5.22
C ASN A 108 5.58 -7.08 3.89
N LEU A 109 5.40 -5.76 3.74
CA LEU A 109 5.81 -5.05 2.54
C LEU A 109 7.33 -5.03 2.41
N LEU A 110 8.05 -4.78 3.50
CA LEU A 110 9.51 -4.86 3.53
C LEU A 110 10.01 -6.29 3.33
N ARG A 111 9.38 -7.28 3.97
CA ARG A 111 9.68 -8.70 3.73
C ARG A 111 9.53 -9.06 2.26
N ARG A 112 8.46 -8.61 1.61
CA ARG A 112 8.23 -8.82 0.18
C ARG A 112 9.26 -8.11 -0.68
N ALA A 113 9.66 -6.88 -0.33
CA ALA A 113 10.72 -6.15 -1.01
C ALA A 113 12.07 -6.90 -0.98
N MET A 114 12.36 -7.59 0.14
CA MET A 114 13.55 -8.42 0.33
C MET A 114 13.38 -9.88 -0.11
N THR A 115 12.41 -10.18 -0.98
CA THR A 115 12.19 -11.53 -1.53
C THR A 115 12.28 -11.49 -3.05
N HIS A 116 13.30 -12.15 -3.62
CA HIS A 116 13.48 -12.24 -5.06
C HIS A 116 12.51 -13.27 -5.69
N ALA A 117 12.21 -13.12 -6.98
CA ALA A 117 11.31 -14.02 -7.70
C ALA A 117 11.81 -15.47 -7.78
N SER A 118 13.11 -15.71 -7.63
CA SER A 118 13.65 -17.07 -7.53
C SER A 118 13.33 -17.74 -6.19
N PHE A 119 12.99 -16.97 -5.15
CA PHE A 119 12.67 -17.49 -3.82
C PHE A 119 11.18 -17.78 -3.64
N SER A 120 10.29 -16.91 -4.14
CA SER A 120 8.84 -17.03 -3.97
C SER A 120 8.04 -16.36 -5.08
N GLN A 121 6.79 -16.79 -5.28
CA GLN A 121 5.82 -16.08 -6.12
C GLN A 121 5.40 -14.74 -5.51
N GLU A 122 5.36 -14.65 -4.18
CA GLU A 122 5.22 -13.39 -3.45
C GLU A 122 6.58 -12.69 -3.37
N ASN A 123 6.93 -11.96 -4.42
CA ASN A 123 8.24 -11.35 -4.57
C ASN A 123 8.19 -9.84 -4.80
N ASN A 124 9.39 -9.28 -4.91
CA ASN A 124 9.66 -7.86 -5.04
C ASN A 124 9.49 -7.29 -6.45
N LYS A 125 9.17 -8.09 -7.48
CA LYS A 125 9.21 -7.61 -8.87
C LYS A 125 8.28 -6.42 -9.12
N ALA A 126 7.03 -6.51 -8.68
CA ALA A 126 6.07 -5.42 -8.78
C ALA A 126 6.50 -4.17 -7.99
N LEU A 127 7.00 -4.36 -6.76
CA LEU A 127 7.50 -3.27 -5.92
C LEU A 127 8.74 -2.61 -6.53
N SER A 128 9.62 -3.38 -7.18
CA SER A 128 10.83 -2.87 -7.81
C SER A 128 10.51 -2.00 -9.03
N ILE A 129 9.50 -2.38 -9.81
CA ILE A 129 9.01 -1.59 -10.95
C ILE A 129 8.44 -0.25 -10.44
N PHE A 130 7.55 -0.31 -9.45
CA PHE A 130 6.99 0.91 -8.86
C PHE A 130 8.07 1.80 -8.25
N GLY A 131 9.02 1.21 -7.53
CA GLY A 131 10.16 1.88 -6.95
C GLY A 131 11.06 2.58 -7.97
N THR A 132 11.27 1.98 -9.15
CA THR A 132 11.96 2.64 -10.27
C THR A 132 11.28 3.96 -10.63
N HIS A 133 9.97 3.94 -10.84
CA HIS A 133 9.22 5.14 -11.21
C HIS A 133 9.28 6.22 -10.12
N ILE A 134 9.25 5.83 -8.84
CA ILE A 134 9.42 6.76 -7.72
C ILE A 134 10.80 7.43 -7.78
N ILE A 135 11.86 6.66 -8.01
CA ILE A 135 13.24 7.18 -8.08
C ILE A 135 13.37 8.13 -9.27
N GLU A 136 12.92 7.75 -10.46
CA GLU A 136 12.99 8.62 -11.65
C GLU A 136 12.16 9.90 -11.50
N THR A 137 10.98 9.79 -10.88
CA THR A 137 10.14 10.94 -10.52
C THR A 137 10.84 11.84 -9.51
N SER A 138 11.52 11.26 -8.52
CA SER A 138 12.25 12.03 -7.50
C SER A 138 13.37 12.88 -8.09
N VAL A 139 14.08 12.37 -9.10
CA VAL A 139 15.11 13.10 -9.83
C VAL A 139 14.48 14.21 -10.64
N SER A 140 13.44 13.90 -11.42
CA SER A 140 12.71 14.90 -12.21
C SER A 140 12.22 16.05 -11.34
N LEU A 141 11.54 15.74 -10.23
CA LEU A 141 11.03 16.73 -9.30
C LEU A 141 12.15 17.58 -8.69
N GLN A 142 13.23 16.95 -8.23
CA GLN A 142 14.34 17.64 -7.58
C GLN A 142 15.06 18.64 -8.49
N PHE A 143 15.25 18.30 -9.77
CA PHE A 143 15.99 19.15 -10.70
C PHE A 143 15.10 20.20 -11.36
N LEU A 144 13.87 19.84 -11.78
CA LEU A 144 12.94 20.81 -12.37
C LEU A 144 12.45 21.85 -11.35
N ALA A 145 12.35 21.49 -10.07
CA ALA A 145 12.03 22.47 -9.03
C ALA A 145 13.15 23.50 -8.78
N LYS A 146 14.38 23.19 -9.19
CA LYS A 146 15.53 24.10 -9.07
C LYS A 146 15.74 24.92 -10.35
N ASP A 147 15.54 24.29 -11.50
CA ASP A 147 15.71 24.88 -12.82
C ASP A 147 14.67 24.29 -13.77
N ILE A 148 13.59 25.05 -13.99
CA ILE A 148 12.49 24.65 -14.88
C ILE A 148 12.87 24.74 -16.36
N ASP A 149 13.90 25.54 -16.69
CA ASP A 149 14.38 25.76 -18.05
C ASP A 149 15.44 24.72 -18.47
N MET A 150 15.78 23.77 -17.59
CA MET A 150 16.66 22.65 -17.88
C MET A 150 16.23 21.90 -19.14
N SER A 151 17.19 21.64 -20.05
CA SER A 151 16.91 20.85 -21.25
C SER A 151 16.46 19.42 -20.92
N SER A 152 15.52 18.89 -21.72
CA SER A 152 15.06 17.49 -21.61
C SER A 152 16.21 16.47 -21.73
N LYS A 153 17.24 16.78 -22.52
CA LYS A 153 18.46 15.96 -22.66
C LYS A 153 19.26 15.90 -21.36
N ALA A 154 19.44 17.04 -20.68
CA ALA A 154 20.13 17.08 -19.39
C ALA A 154 19.35 16.30 -18.33
N LEU A 155 18.03 16.51 -18.23
CA LEU A 155 17.17 15.80 -17.30
C LEU A 155 17.21 14.27 -17.53
N SER A 156 17.06 13.83 -18.79
CA SER A 156 17.12 12.40 -19.14
C SER A 156 18.46 11.76 -18.78
N ARG A 157 19.57 12.51 -18.94
CA ARG A 157 20.91 12.07 -18.54
C ARG A 157 21.04 11.94 -17.01
N LEU A 158 20.41 12.81 -16.23
CA LEU A 158 20.41 12.70 -14.75
C LEU A 158 19.59 11.49 -14.29
N ILE A 159 18.40 11.31 -14.87
CA ILE A 159 17.54 10.16 -14.60
C ILE A 159 18.31 8.86 -14.87
N ALA A 160 18.93 8.74 -16.05
CA ALA A 160 19.69 7.54 -16.45
C ALA A 160 20.89 7.24 -15.54
N GLN A 161 21.53 8.28 -14.97
CA GLN A 161 22.61 8.09 -14.01
C GLN A 161 22.11 7.53 -12.68
N VAL A 162 21.04 8.11 -12.13
CA VAL A 162 20.48 7.68 -10.84
C VAL A 162 19.78 6.31 -10.96
N SER A 163 19.18 6.00 -12.11
CA SER A 163 18.56 4.71 -12.36
C SER A 163 19.53 3.63 -12.87
N ASN A 164 20.84 3.93 -13.01
CA ASN A 164 21.82 2.94 -13.44
C ASN A 164 21.95 1.79 -12.43
N VAL A 165 22.03 0.55 -12.93
CA VAL A 165 22.14 -0.64 -12.10
C VAL A 165 23.46 -0.65 -11.33
N GLU A 166 24.58 -0.70 -12.05
CA GLU A 166 25.91 -0.89 -11.47
C GLU A 166 26.43 0.33 -10.72
N SER A 167 26.23 1.54 -11.26
CA SER A 167 26.84 2.76 -10.71
C SER A 167 25.97 3.50 -9.69
N SER A 168 24.73 3.05 -9.47
CA SER A 168 23.79 3.72 -8.55
C SER A 168 23.09 2.74 -7.61
N CYS A 169 21.99 2.09 -8.04
CA CYS A 169 21.13 1.33 -7.12
C CYS A 169 21.79 0.06 -6.56
N ALA A 170 22.67 -0.62 -7.31
CA ALA A 170 23.43 -1.76 -6.77
C ALA A 170 24.43 -1.30 -5.69
N LEU A 171 25.15 -0.20 -5.91
CA LEU A 171 26.06 0.37 -4.90
C LEU A 171 25.34 0.78 -3.62
N ASP A 172 24.16 1.39 -3.74
CA ASP A 172 23.35 1.71 -2.57
C ASP A 172 22.81 0.45 -1.88
N GLY A 173 22.42 -0.56 -2.65
CA GLY A 173 22.05 -1.87 -2.13
C GLY A 173 23.19 -2.53 -1.34
N ASP A 174 24.42 -2.48 -1.87
CA ASP A 174 25.60 -3.00 -1.19
C ASP A 174 25.94 -2.23 0.09
N ARG A 175 25.84 -0.89 0.05
CA ARG A 175 26.06 -0.05 1.24
C ARG A 175 25.06 -0.34 2.35
N LEU A 176 23.84 -0.74 2.01
CA LEU A 176 22.82 -1.22 2.95
C LEU A 176 22.99 -2.70 3.32
N GLY A 177 23.95 -3.41 2.74
CA GLY A 177 24.19 -4.83 2.99
C GLY A 177 23.09 -5.75 2.45
N LEU A 178 22.34 -5.33 1.42
CA LEU A 178 21.16 -6.05 0.94
C LEU A 178 21.46 -7.47 0.47
N GLY A 179 22.68 -7.75 0.00
CA GLY A 179 23.09 -9.10 -0.42
C GLY A 179 22.98 -10.16 0.69
N LYS A 180 23.00 -9.74 1.96
CA LYS A 180 22.82 -10.63 3.12
C LYS A 180 21.37 -10.77 3.55
N ILE A 181 20.49 -9.87 3.10
CA ILE A 181 19.09 -9.76 3.53
C ILE A 181 18.14 -10.34 2.46
N ILE A 182 18.43 -10.11 1.18
CA ILE A 182 17.56 -10.55 0.08
C ILE A 182 17.53 -12.07 0.05
N ARG A 183 16.32 -12.61 0.16
CA ARG A 183 16.08 -14.05 0.04
C ARG A 183 16.05 -14.44 -1.43
N VAL A 184 16.89 -15.42 -1.78
CA VAL A 184 17.05 -15.98 -3.13
C VAL A 184 17.08 -17.51 -3.06
N SER A 185 16.81 -18.20 -4.17
CA SER A 185 17.03 -19.66 -4.21
C SER A 185 18.52 -20.01 -4.17
N THR A 186 18.84 -21.26 -3.85
CA THR A 186 20.21 -21.78 -3.75
C THR A 186 21.04 -21.65 -5.05
N LYS A 187 20.38 -21.49 -6.21
CA LYS A 187 21.03 -21.33 -7.52
C LYS A 187 21.18 -19.86 -7.96
N THR A 188 20.77 -18.92 -7.12
CA THR A 188 20.76 -17.49 -7.42
C THR A 188 21.73 -16.79 -6.49
N ASP A 189 22.61 -15.95 -7.02
CA ASP A 189 23.50 -15.12 -6.22
C ASP A 189 22.80 -13.83 -5.79
N ALA A 190 22.58 -13.65 -4.48
CA ALA A 190 21.98 -12.43 -3.92
C ALA A 190 22.86 -11.18 -4.11
N SER A 191 24.15 -11.36 -4.36
CA SER A 191 25.14 -10.29 -4.58
C SER A 191 25.12 -9.77 -6.03
N ASN A 192 24.33 -10.37 -6.91
CA ASN A 192 24.18 -9.89 -8.28
C ASN A 192 23.62 -8.46 -8.30
N SER A 193 24.29 -7.54 -9.00
CA SER A 193 23.92 -6.13 -9.07
C SER A 193 22.47 -5.87 -9.47
N ALA A 194 21.92 -6.66 -10.40
CA ALA A 194 20.52 -6.52 -10.81
C ALA A 194 19.55 -6.89 -9.67
N ILE A 195 19.90 -7.90 -8.86
CA ILE A 195 19.11 -8.33 -7.69
C ILE A 195 19.20 -7.30 -6.57
N LEU A 196 20.41 -6.81 -6.27
CA LEU A 196 20.63 -5.75 -5.29
C LEU A 196 19.85 -4.49 -5.67
N CYS A 197 19.98 -4.05 -6.92
CA CYS A 197 19.26 -2.89 -7.44
C CYS A 197 17.73 -3.08 -7.40
N ALA A 198 17.23 -4.27 -7.76
CA ALA A 198 15.80 -4.57 -7.68
C ALA A 198 15.29 -4.53 -6.23
N GLY A 199 16.04 -5.11 -5.28
CA GLY A 199 15.74 -5.03 -3.85
C GLY A 199 15.74 -3.60 -3.33
N PHE A 200 16.75 -2.81 -3.70
CA PHE A 200 16.86 -1.40 -3.34
C PHE A 200 15.65 -0.59 -3.84
N ARG A 201 15.30 -0.71 -5.13
CA ARG A 201 14.10 -0.07 -5.70
C ARG A 201 12.83 -0.52 -4.99
N ALA A 202 12.71 -1.82 -4.71
CA ALA A 202 11.54 -2.38 -4.06
C ALA A 202 11.29 -1.82 -2.65
N ILE A 203 12.33 -1.39 -1.93
CA ILE A 203 12.17 -0.70 -0.63
C ILE A 203 11.31 0.56 -0.81
N PHE A 204 11.60 1.40 -1.81
CA PHE A 204 10.86 2.65 -2.01
C PHE A 204 9.44 2.41 -2.55
N GLY A 205 9.26 1.40 -3.40
CA GLY A 205 7.94 0.93 -3.77
C GLY A 205 7.13 0.47 -2.55
N ALA A 206 7.75 -0.29 -1.64
CA ALA A 206 7.12 -0.75 -0.41
C ALA A 206 6.77 0.41 0.54
N ILE A 207 7.66 1.39 0.70
CA ILE A 207 7.42 2.58 1.54
C ILE A 207 6.24 3.39 1.00
N ALA A 208 6.16 3.61 -0.32
CA ALA A 208 5.06 4.37 -0.90
C ALA A 208 3.70 3.70 -0.66
N ILE A 209 3.64 2.36 -0.76
CA ILE A 209 2.42 1.61 -0.45
C ILE A 209 2.11 1.65 1.05
N ASP A 210 3.11 1.47 1.91
CA ASP A 210 2.94 1.45 3.37
C ASP A 210 2.49 2.81 3.93
N ALA A 211 3.00 3.91 3.35
CA ALA A 211 2.66 5.27 3.73
C ALA A 211 1.40 5.80 3.03
N GLY A 212 0.96 5.16 1.94
CA GLY A 212 -0.11 5.66 1.08
C GLY A 212 0.24 6.93 0.29
N MET A 213 1.51 7.35 0.28
CA MET A 213 1.99 8.59 -0.33
C MET A 213 3.39 8.42 -0.92
N VAL A 214 3.57 8.81 -2.19
CA VAL A 214 4.87 8.73 -2.88
C VAL A 214 5.92 9.69 -2.30
N ASP A 215 5.51 10.87 -1.84
CA ASP A 215 6.42 11.89 -1.29
C ASP A 215 7.24 11.38 -0.09
N LYS A 216 6.64 10.49 0.71
CA LYS A 216 7.34 9.87 1.84
C LYS A 216 8.49 8.99 1.35
N ALA A 217 8.25 8.20 0.31
CA ALA A 217 9.28 7.37 -0.30
C ALA A 217 10.39 8.21 -0.95
N ILE A 218 10.02 9.31 -1.64
CA ILE A 218 10.98 10.27 -2.23
C ILE A 218 11.90 10.86 -1.15
N LYS A 219 11.33 11.29 -0.01
CA LYS A 219 12.12 11.84 1.10
C LYS A 219 13.10 10.82 1.67
N VAL A 220 12.65 9.56 1.85
CA VAL A 220 13.53 8.48 2.34
C VAL A 220 14.60 8.14 1.30
N PHE A 221 14.25 8.11 0.02
CA PHE A 221 15.21 7.88 -1.07
C PHE A 221 16.35 8.88 -1.03
N TRP A 222 16.06 10.19 -0.98
CA TRP A 222 17.12 11.20 -0.93
C TRP A 222 17.95 11.15 0.35
N LYS A 223 17.37 10.74 1.49
CA LYS A 223 18.14 10.49 2.72
C LYS A 223 19.12 9.32 2.54
N VAL A 224 18.66 8.24 1.92
CA VAL A 224 19.46 7.03 1.72
C VAL A 224 20.51 7.26 0.63
N HIS A 225 20.11 7.67 -0.56
CA HIS A 225 20.97 7.89 -1.73
C HIS A 225 21.93 9.08 -1.56
N GLY A 226 21.49 10.13 -0.87
CA GLY A 226 22.17 11.42 -0.80
C GLY A 226 23.21 11.58 0.30
N GLY A 227 23.34 10.59 1.22
CA GLY A 227 24.15 10.70 2.45
C GLY A 227 25.59 11.21 2.26
N ASP A 228 26.21 10.97 1.10
CA ASP A 228 27.57 11.47 0.74
C ASP A 228 27.68 12.05 -0.69
N ARG A 229 26.57 12.15 -1.45
CA ARG A 229 26.61 12.45 -2.91
C ARG A 229 25.69 13.59 -3.38
N ALA A 230 24.76 14.06 -2.55
CA ALA A 230 23.87 15.16 -2.94
C ALA A 230 24.64 16.44 -3.32
N GLY A 231 25.80 16.69 -2.70
CA GLY A 231 26.70 17.78 -3.08
C GLY A 231 27.52 17.53 -4.36
N ARG A 232 27.77 16.27 -4.75
CA ARG A 232 28.59 15.91 -5.92
C ARG A 232 27.81 15.87 -7.23
N LEU A 233 26.54 15.48 -7.23
CA LEU A 233 25.70 15.54 -8.44
C LEU A 233 25.38 16.99 -8.83
N VAL A 234 25.35 17.90 -7.86
CA VAL A 234 25.22 19.34 -8.10
C VAL A 234 26.54 19.95 -8.59
N SER A 235 27.70 19.39 -8.22
CA SER A 235 29.01 19.87 -8.70
C SER A 235 29.46 19.27 -10.04
N MET A 236 28.64 18.41 -10.67
CA MET A 236 28.90 17.79 -11.98
C MET A 236 28.03 18.37 -13.10
N LEU A 237 27.22 19.39 -12.78
CA LEU A 237 26.52 20.27 -13.71
C LEU A 237 27.17 21.65 -13.64
#